data_AF-A0A968JP59-F1
#
_entry.id   AF-A0A968JP59-F1
#
_cell.length_a   1.000
_cell.length_b   1.000
_cell.length_c   1.000
_cell.angle_alpha   90.00
_cell.angle_beta   90.00
_cell.angle_gamma   90.00
#
_symmetry.space_group_name_H-M   'P 1'
#
loop_
_entity.id
_entity.type
_entity.pdbx_description
1 polymer ?
#
loop_
_entity_poly.entity_id
_entity_poly.type
_entity_poly.pdbx_seq_one_letter_code
_entity_poly.pdbx_strand_id
1 'polypeptide(L)'
;MGTIRLASNVFPTVTTNLFVQQGGGTTEFYNTTNFTLPVGQSTYNHLRINTPGITATQLSNITLNGNLWIKQGTFRINDNTSARRQLTVFGNVTVDAGASMTVGNGVTNNRTDPTGISGGTAPFIDYYDAQSHRVVIYGNLTNSGTVKFTNLPYPVYNAFPPTTAGATTGFATVYFMGTTHNTITCNSTTDFYNLVLDKGIDQTYSLTVYSTAYQNFRLFGANTSGGESPSGNPLLKKALWIRNGSLILKGLTIIPSLTEGYCDGDPNSDFYIPANGALIIDGPEVVVLATADDYREINVAYGVSGGSGNSNGVSQYGCSSVSILGKLQINNGFISTRESGGFITWNYASGQFIIKRWYC
;
A
#
# COMPACT_ATOMS: atom_id res chain seq x y z
N MET A 1 -14.78 -24.28 -15.19
CA MET A 1 -14.85 -24.13 -13.72
C MET A 1 -16.16 -23.44 -13.35
N GLY A 2 -16.86 -23.91 -12.32
CA GLY A 2 -18.20 -23.43 -11.94
C GLY A 2 -18.19 -22.21 -11.02
N THR A 3 -19.35 -21.56 -10.86
CA THR A 3 -19.58 -20.50 -9.88
C THR A 3 -20.66 -20.95 -8.89
N ILE A 4 -20.40 -20.80 -7.60
CA ILE A 4 -21.44 -20.90 -6.56
C ILE A 4 -21.89 -19.49 -6.20
N ARG A 5 -23.19 -19.26 -6.18
CA ARG A 5 -23.79 -17.97 -5.82
C ARG A 5 -24.46 -18.12 -4.46
N LEU A 6 -24.11 -17.25 -3.51
CA LEU A 6 -24.61 -17.23 -2.15
C LEU A 6 -25.35 -15.92 -1.87
N ALA A 7 -26.64 -16.01 -1.54
CA ALA A 7 -27.43 -14.89 -0.99
C ALA A 7 -27.46 -14.91 0.54
N SER A 8 -26.66 -15.77 1.16
CA SER A 8 -26.53 -15.92 2.60
C SER A 8 -25.06 -15.79 3.01
N ASN A 9 -24.83 -15.62 4.30
CA ASN A 9 -23.51 -15.67 4.93
C ASN A 9 -23.06 -17.10 5.28
N VAL A 10 -23.64 -18.13 4.64
CA VAL A 10 -23.33 -19.54 4.91
C VAL A 10 -22.61 -20.12 3.70
N PHE A 11 -21.40 -20.64 3.94
CA PHE A 11 -20.67 -21.42 2.94
C PHE A 11 -20.97 -22.92 3.12
N PRO A 12 -21.26 -23.68 2.06
CA PRO A 12 -21.51 -25.12 2.19
C PRO A 12 -20.34 -25.86 2.82
N THR A 13 -20.62 -26.60 3.90
CA THR A 13 -19.63 -27.43 4.57
C THR A 13 -19.58 -28.80 3.91
N VAL A 14 -18.40 -29.20 3.44
CA VAL A 14 -18.13 -30.52 2.87
C VAL A 14 -16.81 -31.04 3.41
N THR A 15 -16.67 -32.36 3.55
CA THR A 15 -15.46 -32.99 4.10
C THR A 15 -14.20 -32.67 3.29
N THR A 16 -14.32 -32.70 1.96
CA THR A 16 -13.24 -32.32 1.03
C THR A 16 -13.78 -31.28 0.06
N ASN A 17 -13.23 -30.07 0.12
CA ASN A 17 -13.68 -28.95 -0.69
C ASN A 17 -12.66 -28.61 -1.78
N LEU A 18 -12.74 -29.28 -2.93
CA LEU A 18 -11.90 -28.98 -4.11
C LEU A 18 -12.26 -27.64 -4.76
N PHE A 19 -13.46 -27.12 -4.51
CA PHE A 19 -13.94 -25.88 -5.12
C PHE A 19 -13.12 -24.66 -4.69
N VAL A 20 -12.58 -24.66 -3.47
CA VAL A 20 -11.81 -23.55 -2.91
C VAL A 20 -10.29 -23.69 -3.13
N GLN A 21 -9.82 -24.81 -3.66
CA GLN A 21 -8.40 -25.06 -3.95
C GLN A 21 -7.94 -24.33 -5.20
N GLN A 22 -6.62 -24.24 -5.43
CA GLN A 22 -6.08 -23.68 -6.66
C GLN A 22 -6.65 -24.40 -7.89
N GLY A 23 -7.11 -23.61 -8.87
CA GLY A 23 -7.79 -24.14 -10.05
C GLY A 23 -9.27 -24.50 -9.81
N GLY A 24 -9.81 -24.29 -8.61
CA GLY A 24 -11.23 -24.48 -8.28
C GLY A 24 -12.17 -23.43 -8.89
N GLY A 25 -13.32 -23.19 -8.25
CA GLY A 25 -14.37 -22.31 -8.77
C GLY A 25 -14.41 -20.90 -8.20
N THR A 26 -15.46 -20.17 -8.53
CA THR A 26 -15.72 -18.80 -8.05
C THR A 26 -16.85 -18.79 -7.03
N THR A 27 -16.58 -18.28 -5.84
CA THR A 27 -17.63 -17.94 -4.88
C THR A 27 -18.12 -16.53 -5.16
N GLU A 28 -19.40 -16.37 -5.45
CA GLU A 28 -20.04 -15.07 -5.58
C GLU A 28 -21.03 -14.84 -4.43
N PHE A 29 -20.85 -13.76 -3.69
CA PHE A 29 -21.89 -13.26 -2.78
C PHE A 29 -22.77 -12.23 -3.50
N TYR A 30 -24.09 -12.36 -3.32
CA TYR A 30 -25.12 -11.49 -3.92
C TYR A 30 -26.25 -11.09 -2.94
N ASN A 31 -25.92 -11.01 -1.64
CA ASN A 31 -26.82 -10.61 -0.56
C ASN A 31 -27.47 -9.23 -0.77
N THR A 32 -28.67 -9.06 -0.21
CA THR A 32 -29.46 -7.81 -0.24
C THR A 32 -29.35 -6.96 1.04
N THR A 33 -28.58 -7.41 2.03
CA THR A 33 -28.32 -6.71 3.28
C THR A 33 -26.85 -6.87 3.69
N ASN A 34 -26.33 -5.92 4.47
CA ASN A 34 -24.97 -5.98 5.00
C ASN A 34 -24.72 -7.30 5.72
N PHE A 35 -23.58 -7.92 5.48
CA PHE A 35 -23.27 -9.23 6.02
C PHE A 35 -21.79 -9.37 6.36
N THR A 36 -21.51 -10.32 7.23
CA THR A 36 -20.16 -10.79 7.50
C THR A 36 -19.87 -12.00 6.63
N LEU A 37 -18.71 -12.01 5.98
CA LEU A 37 -18.24 -13.19 5.25
C LEU A 37 -18.13 -14.39 6.22
N PRO A 38 -18.52 -15.61 5.81
CA PRO A 38 -18.55 -16.76 6.70
C PRO A 38 -17.20 -16.97 7.42
N VAL A 39 -17.18 -16.84 8.75
CA VAL A 39 -15.95 -16.86 9.55
C VAL A 39 -15.18 -18.19 9.41
N GLY A 40 -15.90 -19.31 9.31
CA GLY A 40 -15.33 -20.64 9.09
C GLY A 40 -14.78 -20.87 7.68
N GLN A 41 -15.05 -19.97 6.72
CA GLN A 41 -14.54 -20.06 5.35
C GLN A 41 -13.36 -19.11 5.16
N SER A 42 -12.17 -19.59 5.48
CA SER A 42 -10.91 -18.82 5.39
C SER A 42 -10.22 -18.90 4.03
N THR A 43 -10.63 -19.81 3.14
CA THR A 43 -9.97 -20.01 1.84
C THR A 43 -10.98 -19.99 0.70
N TYR A 44 -10.70 -19.26 -0.37
CA TYR A 44 -11.46 -19.37 -1.62
C TYR A 44 -10.48 -19.57 -2.77
N ASN A 45 -10.95 -20.07 -3.91
CA ASN A 45 -10.16 -19.96 -5.13
C ASN A 45 -10.33 -18.56 -5.72
N HIS A 46 -11.48 -18.28 -6.35
CA HIS A 46 -11.88 -16.91 -6.68
C HIS A 46 -13.01 -16.44 -5.77
N LEU A 47 -12.98 -15.17 -5.36
CA LEU A 47 -14.03 -14.52 -4.60
C LEU A 47 -14.59 -13.33 -5.39
N ARG A 48 -15.91 -13.27 -5.49
CA ARG A 48 -16.65 -12.21 -6.17
C ARG A 48 -17.69 -11.58 -5.26
N ILE A 49 -17.64 -10.26 -5.12
CA ILE A 49 -18.66 -9.48 -4.41
C ILE A 49 -19.52 -8.78 -5.44
N ASN A 50 -20.82 -9.11 -5.45
CA ASN A 50 -21.78 -8.59 -6.41
C ASN A 50 -23.07 -8.19 -5.67
N THR A 51 -22.93 -7.24 -4.75
CA THR A 51 -23.96 -6.86 -3.77
C THR A 51 -24.20 -5.34 -3.81
N PRO A 52 -25.00 -4.80 -4.74
CA PRO A 52 -25.20 -3.35 -4.90
C PRO A 52 -25.58 -2.63 -3.61
N GLY A 53 -24.81 -1.61 -3.22
CA GLY A 53 -25.08 -0.82 -2.00
C GLY A 53 -24.86 -1.56 -0.68
N ILE A 54 -24.38 -2.81 -0.72
CA ILE A 54 -24.22 -3.67 0.44
C ILE A 54 -22.74 -3.87 0.78
N THR A 55 -22.44 -3.96 2.07
CA THR A 55 -21.10 -4.22 2.61
C THR A 55 -20.95 -5.69 3.01
N ALA A 56 -19.98 -6.37 2.40
CA ALA A 56 -19.44 -7.66 2.80
C ALA A 56 -18.24 -7.44 3.73
N THR A 57 -18.36 -7.81 5.01
CA THR A 57 -17.32 -7.57 6.02
C THR A 57 -16.49 -8.82 6.27
N GLN A 58 -15.18 -8.72 6.10
CA GLN A 58 -14.22 -9.76 6.48
C GLN A 58 -13.90 -9.68 7.99
N LEU A 59 -14.36 -10.66 8.77
CA LEU A 59 -14.03 -10.79 10.22
C LEU A 59 -13.11 -11.98 10.55
N SER A 60 -12.52 -12.62 9.54
CA SER A 60 -11.50 -13.65 9.67
C SER A 60 -10.37 -13.41 8.68
N ASN A 61 -9.25 -14.12 8.82
CA ASN A 61 -8.21 -14.10 7.79
C ASN A 61 -8.70 -14.85 6.56
N ILE A 62 -8.43 -14.30 5.37
CA ILE A 62 -8.88 -14.87 4.09
C ILE A 62 -7.69 -15.05 3.16
N THR A 63 -7.59 -16.23 2.55
CA THR A 63 -6.67 -16.53 1.46
C THR A 63 -7.45 -16.85 0.19
N LEU A 64 -7.09 -16.19 -0.91
CA LEU A 64 -7.63 -16.44 -2.24
C LEU A 64 -6.53 -17.04 -3.12
N ASN A 65 -6.72 -18.28 -3.59
CA ASN A 65 -5.77 -18.93 -4.52
C ASN A 65 -5.77 -18.28 -5.91
N GLY A 66 -6.80 -17.52 -6.22
CA GLY A 66 -6.99 -16.77 -7.45
C GLY A 66 -7.37 -15.32 -7.18
N ASN A 67 -8.47 -14.87 -7.79
CA ASN A 67 -8.79 -13.45 -7.93
C ASN A 67 -9.79 -12.98 -6.88
N LEU A 68 -9.65 -11.73 -6.44
CA LEU A 68 -10.72 -10.96 -5.80
C LEU A 68 -11.36 -10.03 -6.84
N TRP A 69 -12.68 -10.10 -7.01
CA TRP A 69 -13.40 -9.18 -7.88
C TRP A 69 -14.60 -8.57 -7.17
N ILE A 70 -14.55 -7.26 -6.96
CA ILE A 70 -15.65 -6.49 -6.37
C ILE A 70 -16.36 -5.79 -7.52
N LYS A 71 -17.46 -6.40 -7.96
CA LYS A 71 -18.29 -5.92 -9.07
C LYS A 71 -19.22 -4.79 -8.64
N GLN A 72 -19.86 -4.97 -7.49
CA GLN A 72 -20.83 -4.03 -6.93
C GLN A 72 -20.82 -4.17 -5.40
N GLY A 73 -21.08 -3.08 -4.70
CA GLY A 73 -21.04 -3.04 -3.23
C GLY A 73 -19.65 -2.80 -2.67
N THR A 74 -19.48 -3.11 -1.38
CA THR A 74 -18.24 -2.88 -0.64
C THR A 74 -17.69 -4.18 -0.08
N PHE A 75 -16.42 -4.51 -0.37
CA PHE A 75 -15.64 -5.44 0.44
C PHE A 75 -14.92 -4.65 1.52
N ARG A 76 -15.22 -4.93 2.79
CA ARG A 76 -14.63 -4.24 3.94
C ARG A 76 -13.77 -5.19 4.76
N ILE A 77 -12.50 -4.85 4.93
CA ILE A 77 -11.58 -5.56 5.83
C ILE A 77 -11.86 -5.09 7.25
N ASN A 78 -12.23 -6.01 8.14
CA ASN A 78 -12.57 -5.76 9.53
C ASN A 78 -13.84 -4.90 9.74
N ASP A 79 -14.23 -4.76 11.00
CA ASP A 79 -15.29 -3.88 11.49
C ASP A 79 -14.71 -2.78 12.41
N ASN A 80 -15.31 -2.52 13.57
CA ASN A 80 -14.85 -1.54 14.54
C ASN A 80 -13.98 -2.17 15.65
N THR A 81 -13.69 -3.48 15.57
CA THR A 81 -12.88 -4.18 16.59
C THR A 81 -11.39 -3.99 16.34
N SER A 82 -10.57 -4.03 17.39
CA SER A 82 -9.10 -3.92 17.29
C SER A 82 -8.41 -5.16 16.68
N ALA A 83 -9.18 -6.16 16.26
CA ALA A 83 -8.65 -7.38 15.70
C ALA A 83 -8.00 -7.12 14.33
N ARG A 84 -6.68 -7.36 14.23
CA ARG A 84 -5.97 -7.34 12.95
C ARG A 84 -6.45 -8.48 12.05
N ARG A 85 -6.52 -8.20 10.75
CA ARG A 85 -7.05 -9.09 9.71
C ARG A 85 -6.04 -9.19 8.58
N GLN A 86 -5.98 -10.36 7.98
CA GLN A 86 -5.09 -10.64 6.85
C GLN A 86 -5.92 -11.05 5.64
N LEU A 87 -5.66 -10.42 4.50
CA LEU A 87 -6.18 -10.82 3.20
C LEU A 87 -5.00 -11.14 2.29
N THR A 88 -4.93 -12.37 1.79
CA THR A 88 -3.93 -12.80 0.81
C THR A 88 -4.62 -13.13 -0.50
N VAL A 89 -4.16 -12.54 -1.60
CA VAL A 89 -4.70 -12.76 -2.95
C VAL A 89 -3.56 -13.20 -3.87
N PHE A 90 -3.55 -14.48 -4.27
CA PHE A 90 -2.54 -15.02 -5.17
C PHE A 90 -2.74 -14.59 -6.64
N GLY A 91 -3.95 -14.16 -7.00
CA GLY A 91 -4.26 -13.60 -8.31
C GLY A 91 -4.44 -12.08 -8.28
N ASN A 92 -5.30 -11.59 -9.17
CA ASN A 92 -5.59 -10.18 -9.34
C ASN A 92 -6.68 -9.69 -8.39
N VAL A 93 -6.62 -8.40 -8.06
CA VAL A 93 -7.69 -7.65 -7.40
C VAL A 93 -8.30 -6.68 -8.41
N THR A 94 -9.61 -6.78 -8.62
CA THR A 94 -10.36 -5.86 -9.49
C THR A 94 -11.51 -5.22 -8.73
N VAL A 95 -11.62 -3.89 -8.82
CA VAL A 95 -12.72 -3.11 -8.26
C VAL A 95 -13.39 -2.33 -9.40
N ASP A 96 -14.63 -2.68 -9.70
CA ASP A 96 -15.39 -2.07 -10.79
C ASP A 96 -15.94 -0.69 -10.38
N ALA A 97 -16.37 0.09 -11.38
CA ALA A 97 -17.00 1.39 -11.15
C ALA A 97 -18.24 1.27 -10.25
N GLY A 98 -18.34 2.15 -9.26
CA GLY A 98 -19.41 2.11 -8.24
C GLY A 98 -19.25 1.04 -7.15
N ALA A 99 -18.20 0.21 -7.22
CA ALA A 99 -17.83 -0.73 -6.17
C ALA A 99 -16.74 -0.15 -5.26
N SER A 100 -16.51 -0.79 -4.10
CA SER A 100 -15.50 -0.31 -3.15
C SER A 100 -14.75 -1.42 -2.42
N MET A 101 -13.48 -1.17 -2.12
CA MET A 101 -12.66 -1.95 -1.19
C MET A 101 -12.22 -1.02 -0.05
N THR A 102 -12.53 -1.35 1.19
CA THR A 102 -12.30 -0.45 2.34
C THR A 102 -11.78 -1.20 3.57
N VAL A 103 -11.36 -0.46 4.59
CA VAL A 103 -11.09 -0.96 5.94
C VAL A 103 -12.19 -0.48 6.91
N GLY A 104 -12.48 -1.27 7.94
CA GLY A 104 -13.35 -0.86 9.06
C GLY A 104 -12.66 0.14 9.99
N ASN A 105 -13.32 0.57 11.07
CA ASN A 105 -12.79 1.55 12.03
C ASN A 105 -12.02 0.89 13.21
N GLY A 106 -11.63 -0.37 13.07
CA GLY A 106 -10.86 -1.06 14.10
C GLY A 106 -9.54 -0.36 14.41
N VAL A 107 -9.29 -0.09 15.70
CA VAL A 107 -8.01 0.44 16.17
C VAL A 107 -6.99 -0.72 16.25
N THR A 108 -6.16 -0.87 15.22
CA THR A 108 -5.19 -1.99 15.14
C THR A 108 -3.83 -1.69 15.77
N ASN A 109 -3.51 -0.40 15.95
CA ASN A 109 -2.31 0.11 16.59
C ASN A 109 -2.55 0.44 18.07
N ASN A 110 -1.50 0.34 18.89
CA ASN A 110 -1.54 0.71 20.30
C ASN A 110 -0.80 2.02 20.61
N ARG A 111 -0.27 2.69 19.58
CA ARG A 111 0.44 3.97 19.66
C ARG A 111 0.25 4.79 18.39
N THR A 112 0.37 6.10 18.51
CA THR A 112 0.36 7.04 17.37
C THR A 112 1.77 7.41 16.89
N ASP A 113 2.78 7.26 17.73
CA ASP A 113 4.17 7.53 17.38
C ASP A 113 4.70 6.39 16.47
N PRO A 114 5.14 6.71 15.23
CA PRO A 114 5.66 5.71 14.29
C PRO A 114 7.12 5.31 14.59
N THR A 115 7.80 5.99 15.51
CA THR A 115 9.21 5.78 15.81
C THR A 115 9.45 4.68 16.86
N GLY A 116 10.67 4.14 16.88
CA GLY A 116 11.11 3.17 17.90
C GLY A 116 10.41 1.80 17.87
N ILE A 117 9.71 1.47 16.78
CA ILE A 117 9.06 0.16 16.60
C ILE A 117 10.01 -0.74 15.85
N SER A 118 10.60 -1.74 16.51
CA SER A 118 11.50 -2.69 15.89
C SER A 118 11.06 -4.13 16.11
N GLY A 119 11.47 -5.03 15.22
CA GLY A 119 11.13 -6.45 15.29
C GLY A 119 10.36 -6.98 14.08
N GLY A 120 9.85 -8.20 14.21
CA GLY A 120 9.26 -8.97 13.13
C GLY A 120 10.29 -9.54 12.16
N THR A 121 9.84 -10.00 10.99
CA THR A 121 10.72 -10.60 9.97
C THR A 121 10.31 -10.11 8.60
N ALA A 122 11.25 -9.54 7.87
CA ALA A 122 11.00 -8.99 6.55
C ALA A 122 10.38 -10.03 5.60
N PRO A 123 9.35 -9.64 4.80
CA PRO A 123 8.81 -8.29 4.65
C PRO A 123 7.81 -7.86 5.74
N PHE A 124 7.43 -8.73 6.67
CA PHE A 124 6.44 -8.45 7.71
C PHE A 124 7.10 -8.01 9.02
N ILE A 125 7.67 -6.80 9.02
CA ILE A 125 8.25 -6.19 10.22
C ILE A 125 7.16 -5.59 11.12
N ASP A 126 7.45 -5.45 12.41
CA ASP A 126 6.46 -5.04 13.42
C ASP A 126 5.92 -3.62 13.20
N TYR A 127 6.68 -2.73 12.55
CA TYR A 127 6.22 -1.40 12.13
C TYR A 127 4.92 -1.47 11.31
N TYR A 128 4.79 -2.47 10.44
CA TYR A 128 3.60 -2.68 9.64
C TYR A 128 2.65 -3.68 10.31
N ASP A 129 3.15 -4.88 10.61
CA ASP A 129 2.28 -6.03 10.87
C ASP A 129 1.70 -6.08 12.29
N ALA A 130 2.40 -5.48 13.25
CA ALA A 130 1.88 -5.33 14.59
C ALA A 130 0.95 -4.11 14.72
N GLN A 131 0.85 -3.25 13.70
CA GLN A 131 0.13 -1.97 13.77
C GLN A 131 -1.09 -1.89 12.84
N SER A 132 -1.12 -2.61 11.72
CA SER A 132 -2.17 -2.47 10.70
C SER A 132 -2.85 -3.80 10.33
N HIS A 133 -3.95 -3.73 9.57
CA HIS A 133 -4.36 -4.88 8.76
C HIS A 133 -3.29 -5.22 7.70
N ARG A 134 -3.27 -6.47 7.22
CA ARG A 134 -2.37 -6.92 6.16
C ARG A 134 -3.16 -7.24 4.90
N VAL A 135 -2.73 -6.71 3.76
CA VAL A 135 -3.23 -7.11 2.44
C VAL A 135 -2.03 -7.53 1.58
N VAL A 136 -2.00 -8.77 1.12
CA VAL A 136 -0.93 -9.29 0.25
C VAL A 136 -1.52 -9.59 -1.12
N ILE A 137 -0.91 -9.02 -2.17
CA ILE A 137 -1.33 -9.19 -3.56
C ILE A 137 -0.14 -9.72 -4.37
N TYR A 138 -0.33 -10.87 -5.02
CA TYR A 138 0.67 -11.45 -5.93
C TYR A 138 0.41 -11.13 -7.41
N GLY A 139 -0.81 -10.67 -7.73
CA GLY A 139 -1.21 -10.23 -9.07
C GLY A 139 -1.28 -8.72 -9.24
N ASN A 140 -2.09 -8.30 -10.20
CA ASN A 140 -2.39 -6.90 -10.48
C ASN A 140 -3.47 -6.35 -9.55
N LEU A 141 -3.49 -5.03 -9.37
CA LEU A 141 -4.62 -4.30 -8.79
C LEU A 141 -5.17 -3.34 -9.84
N THR A 142 -6.44 -3.51 -10.21
CA THR A 142 -7.15 -2.57 -11.10
C THR A 142 -8.31 -1.96 -10.35
N ASN A 143 -8.31 -0.63 -10.18
CA ASN A 143 -9.37 0.10 -9.53
C ASN A 143 -10.02 1.10 -10.48
N SER A 144 -11.31 0.87 -10.77
CA SER A 144 -12.21 1.82 -11.44
C SER A 144 -13.35 2.30 -10.51
N GLY A 145 -13.35 1.88 -9.24
CA GLY A 145 -14.28 2.27 -8.20
C GLY A 145 -13.59 3.09 -7.11
N THR A 146 -13.73 2.69 -5.85
CA THR A 146 -13.03 3.34 -4.72
C THR A 146 -12.27 2.32 -3.89
N VAL A 147 -10.97 2.51 -3.72
CA VAL A 147 -10.13 1.67 -2.86
C VAL A 147 -9.56 2.53 -1.75
N LYS A 148 -9.81 2.15 -0.49
CA LYS A 148 -9.32 2.85 0.70
C LYS A 148 -8.74 1.89 1.72
N PHE A 149 -7.42 1.84 1.80
CA PHE A 149 -6.67 1.12 2.84
C PHE A 149 -6.37 2.01 4.06
N THR A 150 -7.07 3.14 4.19
CA THR A 150 -7.03 4.03 5.35
C THR A 150 -8.35 4.77 5.48
N ASN A 151 -8.73 5.11 6.70
CA ASN A 151 -9.87 5.99 6.98
C ASN A 151 -9.43 7.44 7.26
N LEU A 152 -8.13 7.73 7.18
CA LEU A 152 -7.65 9.11 7.26
C LEU A 152 -8.20 9.94 6.08
N PRO A 153 -8.64 11.18 6.32
CA PRO A 153 -9.15 12.06 5.26
C PRO A 153 -8.02 12.73 4.45
N TYR A 154 -6.81 12.83 5.00
CA TYR A 154 -5.61 13.37 4.37
C TYR A 154 -4.35 12.70 4.96
N PRO A 155 -3.19 12.73 4.26
CA PRO A 155 -1.93 12.17 4.78
C PRO A 155 -1.45 12.81 6.07
N VAL A 156 -0.93 12.00 6.98
CA VAL A 156 -0.29 12.42 8.24
C VAL A 156 1.06 11.72 8.34
N TYR A 157 2.13 12.43 7.98
CA TYR A 157 3.48 11.87 7.82
C TYR A 157 4.25 11.70 9.13
N ASN A 158 3.79 12.28 10.24
CA ASN A 158 4.43 12.19 11.55
C ASN A 158 3.69 11.30 12.56
N ALA A 159 2.60 10.63 12.17
CA ALA A 159 1.82 9.81 13.09
C ALA A 159 1.08 8.66 12.41
N PHE A 160 0.90 7.58 13.16
CA PHE A 160 -0.12 6.57 12.89
C PHE A 160 -1.53 7.09 13.17
N PRO A 161 -2.58 6.43 12.64
CA PRO A 161 -3.96 6.77 12.94
C PRO A 161 -4.25 6.79 14.45
N PRO A 162 -5.28 7.54 14.89
CA PRO A 162 -5.60 7.67 16.31
C PRO A 162 -5.84 6.31 16.99
N THR A 163 -5.42 6.19 18.25
CA THR A 163 -5.68 5.01 19.09
C THR A 163 -7.02 5.05 19.81
N THR A 164 -7.76 6.16 19.67
CA THR A 164 -9.13 6.30 20.17
C THR A 164 -10.09 5.95 19.04
N ALA A 165 -11.00 5.00 19.31
CA ALA A 165 -11.97 4.52 18.31
C ALA A 165 -12.74 5.69 17.66
N GLY A 166 -12.83 5.69 16.34
CA GLY A 166 -13.45 6.77 15.58
C GLY A 166 -13.41 6.52 14.08
N ALA A 167 -13.92 7.47 13.30
CA ALA A 167 -14.05 7.32 11.85
C ALA A 167 -12.72 7.38 11.09
N THR A 168 -11.57 7.60 11.76
CA THR A 168 -10.26 7.85 11.13
C THR A 168 -9.17 6.86 11.56
N THR A 169 -9.56 5.76 12.21
CA THR A 169 -8.62 4.84 12.89
C THR A 169 -8.17 3.65 12.05
N GLY A 170 -8.99 3.21 11.11
CA GLY A 170 -8.72 2.00 10.33
C GLY A 170 -7.66 2.19 9.27
N PHE A 171 -6.74 1.23 9.15
CA PHE A 171 -5.72 1.23 8.11
C PHE A 171 -5.12 -0.15 7.83
N ALA A 172 -4.54 -0.31 6.63
CA ALA A 172 -3.89 -1.54 6.19
C ALA A 172 -2.56 -1.24 5.50
N THR A 173 -1.59 -2.13 5.70
CA THR A 173 -0.37 -2.19 4.89
C THR A 173 -0.61 -3.15 3.73
N VAL A 174 -0.36 -2.67 2.52
CA VAL A 174 -0.50 -3.46 1.29
C VAL A 174 0.87 -3.89 0.80
N TYR A 175 1.01 -5.19 0.56
CA TYR A 175 2.23 -5.83 0.09
C TYR A 175 2.02 -6.34 -1.33
N PHE A 176 2.91 -5.99 -2.24
CA PHE A 176 3.02 -6.63 -3.55
C PHE A 176 4.19 -7.60 -3.56
N MET A 177 3.88 -8.88 -3.73
CA MET A 177 4.85 -9.97 -3.59
C MET A 177 4.93 -10.86 -4.83
N GLY A 178 5.86 -11.82 -4.82
CA GLY A 178 6.00 -12.83 -5.87
C GLY A 178 7.03 -12.49 -6.94
N THR A 179 7.12 -13.35 -7.96
CA THR A 179 8.18 -13.38 -8.97
C THR A 179 7.62 -13.12 -10.38
N THR A 180 6.73 -12.15 -10.48
CA THR A 180 6.01 -11.77 -11.70
C THR A 180 6.04 -10.26 -11.85
N HIS A 181 5.95 -9.72 -13.06
CA HIS A 181 5.72 -8.28 -13.24
C HIS A 181 4.25 -7.98 -13.06
N ASN A 182 3.92 -6.97 -12.24
CA ASN A 182 2.55 -6.59 -11.96
C ASN A 182 2.30 -5.10 -12.12
N THR A 183 1.03 -4.74 -12.21
CA THR A 183 0.58 -3.36 -12.37
C THR A 183 -0.48 -3.02 -11.31
N ILE A 184 -0.37 -1.82 -10.74
CA ILE A 184 -1.44 -1.09 -10.08
C ILE A 184 -1.99 -0.09 -11.09
N THR A 185 -3.26 -0.21 -11.45
CA THR A 185 -3.98 0.73 -12.32
C THR A 185 -5.02 1.48 -11.50
N CYS A 186 -4.76 2.76 -11.25
CA CYS A 186 -5.65 3.66 -10.53
C CYS A 186 -6.46 4.51 -11.52
N ASN A 187 -7.59 3.99 -12.00
CA ASN A 187 -8.54 4.77 -12.82
C ASN A 187 -9.41 5.70 -11.96
N SER A 188 -9.40 5.49 -10.65
CA SER A 188 -10.13 6.25 -9.64
C SER A 188 -9.37 6.21 -8.31
N THR A 189 -9.89 6.89 -7.30
CA THR A 189 -9.28 7.03 -5.97
C THR A 189 -8.86 5.70 -5.36
N THR A 190 -7.56 5.59 -5.09
CA THR A 190 -6.87 4.45 -4.48
C THR A 190 -5.96 4.96 -3.37
N ASP A 191 -6.40 4.81 -2.12
CA ASP A 191 -5.69 5.28 -0.94
C ASP A 191 -4.94 4.13 -0.30
N PHE A 192 -3.62 4.20 -0.33
CA PHE A 192 -2.77 3.33 0.48
C PHE A 192 -2.42 4.05 1.78
N TYR A 193 -2.51 3.34 2.91
CA TYR A 193 -1.77 3.78 4.09
C TYR A 193 -0.29 3.53 3.86
N ASN A 194 0.10 2.25 3.81
CA ASN A 194 1.46 1.83 3.45
C ASN A 194 1.44 0.95 2.21
N LEU A 195 2.47 1.08 1.36
CA LEU A 195 2.75 0.23 0.21
C LEU A 195 4.15 -0.38 0.35
N VAL A 196 4.21 -1.71 0.41
CA VAL A 196 5.46 -2.47 0.47
C VAL A 196 5.64 -3.29 -0.80
N LEU A 197 6.79 -3.13 -1.45
CA LEU A 197 7.18 -3.88 -2.62
C LEU A 197 8.24 -4.93 -2.24
N ASP A 198 7.90 -6.22 -2.37
CA ASP A 198 8.81 -7.32 -2.07
C ASP A 198 8.72 -8.40 -3.15
N LYS A 199 9.30 -8.12 -4.33
CA LYS A 199 9.20 -8.99 -5.50
C LYS A 199 10.55 -9.61 -5.84
N GLY A 200 10.60 -10.93 -5.85
CA GLY A 200 11.85 -11.69 -6.00
C GLY A 200 12.87 -11.39 -4.90
N ILE A 201 14.15 -11.42 -5.28
CA ILE A 201 15.29 -11.22 -4.38
C ILE A 201 16.22 -10.10 -4.84
N ASP A 202 15.91 -9.48 -5.98
CA ASP A 202 16.72 -8.48 -6.67
C ASP A 202 15.80 -7.53 -7.47
N GLN A 203 16.39 -6.72 -8.35
CA GLN A 203 15.67 -5.70 -9.12
C GLN A 203 14.85 -6.27 -10.31
N THR A 204 14.84 -7.59 -10.52
CA THR A 204 14.31 -8.25 -11.74
C THR A 204 12.82 -8.02 -11.90
N TYR A 205 12.02 -8.34 -10.88
CA TYR A 205 10.57 -8.26 -10.97
C TYR A 205 10.07 -6.87 -10.60
N SER A 206 9.00 -6.42 -11.26
CA SER A 206 8.55 -5.05 -11.13
C SER A 206 7.10 -4.93 -10.69
N LEU A 207 6.82 -3.79 -10.06
CA LEU A 207 5.48 -3.27 -9.86
C LEU A 207 5.39 -1.93 -10.58
N THR A 208 4.52 -1.84 -11.57
CA THR A 208 4.23 -0.59 -12.26
C THR A 208 3.01 0.07 -11.61
N VAL A 209 3.14 1.30 -11.14
CA VAL A 209 2.02 2.14 -10.73
C VAL A 209 1.66 3.04 -11.89
N TYR A 210 0.41 2.94 -12.35
CA TYR A 210 -0.16 3.78 -13.39
C TYR A 210 -1.42 4.45 -12.86
N SER A 211 -1.43 5.78 -12.88
CA SER A 211 -2.56 6.59 -12.44
C SER A 211 -3.11 7.42 -13.58
N THR A 212 -4.44 7.47 -13.73
CA THR A 212 -5.11 8.29 -14.76
C THR A 212 -5.34 9.75 -14.33
N ALA A 213 -5.09 10.07 -13.06
CA ALA A 213 -5.11 11.44 -12.53
C ALA A 213 -4.23 11.52 -11.27
N TYR A 214 -3.70 12.70 -10.95
CA TYR A 214 -2.85 12.90 -9.77
C TYR A 214 -3.53 12.49 -8.46
N GLN A 215 -4.86 12.63 -8.38
CA GLN A 215 -5.67 12.32 -7.21
C GLN A 215 -6.02 10.83 -7.05
N ASN A 216 -5.66 9.97 -8.02
CA ASN A 216 -6.10 8.57 -8.03
C ASN A 216 -5.13 7.63 -7.30
N PHE A 217 -3.83 7.91 -7.25
CA PHE A 217 -2.86 7.14 -6.45
C PHE A 217 -2.36 8.00 -5.30
N ARG A 218 -2.59 7.56 -4.05
CA ARG A 218 -2.29 8.36 -2.86
C ARG A 218 -1.66 7.53 -1.74
N LEU A 219 -0.63 8.08 -1.09
CA LEU A 219 0.09 7.48 0.04
C LEU A 219 -0.10 8.32 1.32
N PHE A 220 -0.59 7.70 2.39
CA PHE A 220 -1.00 8.39 3.62
C PHE A 220 -0.12 8.09 4.85
N GLY A 221 0.67 7.02 4.80
CA GLY A 221 1.42 6.49 5.93
C GLY A 221 2.49 7.42 6.47
N ALA A 222 2.97 7.16 7.68
CA ALA A 222 4.02 7.97 8.28
C ALA A 222 5.36 7.84 7.52
N ASN A 223 6.10 8.95 7.45
CA ASN A 223 7.38 9.10 6.75
C ASN A 223 8.50 9.59 7.69
N THR A 224 8.28 9.57 9.00
CA THR A 224 9.18 10.16 10.01
C THR A 224 10.13 9.18 10.69
N SER A 225 9.87 7.87 10.63
CA SER A 225 10.70 6.87 11.31
C SER A 225 11.99 6.57 10.55
N GLY A 226 13.08 6.34 11.29
CA GLY A 226 14.27 5.64 10.80
C GLY A 226 14.02 4.15 10.53
N GLY A 227 14.99 3.49 9.92
CA GLY A 227 14.93 2.06 9.57
C GLY A 227 15.48 1.13 10.66
N GLU A 228 15.74 -0.12 10.25
CA GLU A 228 16.54 -1.10 10.99
C GLU A 228 17.55 -1.79 10.06
N SER A 229 18.54 -2.46 10.66
CA SER A 229 19.52 -3.31 9.97
C SER A 229 20.33 -2.54 8.92
N PRO A 230 21.19 -1.59 9.34
CA PRO A 230 21.98 -0.75 8.44
C PRO A 230 22.88 -1.63 7.57
N SER A 231 22.49 -1.78 6.31
CA SER A 231 23.11 -2.67 5.34
C SER A 231 22.79 -2.17 3.93
N GLY A 232 23.19 -2.92 2.90
CA GLY A 232 22.74 -2.65 1.53
C GLY A 232 21.21 -2.75 1.35
N ASN A 233 20.50 -3.45 2.24
CA ASN A 233 19.07 -3.70 2.14
C ASN A 233 18.37 -3.43 3.50
N PRO A 234 18.31 -2.17 3.94
CA PRO A 234 17.72 -1.84 5.24
C PRO A 234 16.21 -2.13 5.28
N LEU A 235 15.71 -2.36 6.49
CA LEU A 235 14.27 -2.50 6.73
C LEU A 235 13.69 -1.11 6.96
N LEU A 236 12.88 -0.62 6.01
CA LEU A 236 12.35 0.74 6.08
C LEU A 236 10.97 0.80 6.71
N LYS A 237 10.73 1.92 7.38
CA LYS A 237 9.52 2.24 8.15
C LYS A 237 8.92 3.54 7.61
N LYS A 238 8.29 3.45 6.45
CA LYS A 238 7.79 4.60 5.67
C LYS A 238 6.44 4.25 5.04
N ALA A 239 5.75 5.26 4.49
CA ALA A 239 4.54 5.03 3.68
C ALA A 239 4.81 4.15 2.46
N LEU A 240 6.02 4.24 1.92
CA LEU A 240 6.51 3.40 0.83
C LEU A 240 7.77 2.66 1.27
N TRP A 241 7.82 1.35 1.07
CA TRP A 241 9.04 0.57 1.22
C TRP A 241 9.26 -0.31 0.01
N ILE A 242 10.33 -0.03 -0.73
CA ILE A 242 10.87 -0.96 -1.73
C ILE A 242 11.85 -1.86 -0.97
N ARG A 243 11.56 -3.15 -0.86
CA ARG A 243 12.45 -4.16 -0.27
C ARG A 243 13.24 -4.90 -1.34
N ASN A 244 12.53 -5.51 -2.29
CA ASN A 244 13.08 -6.17 -3.48
C ASN A 244 12.22 -5.84 -4.70
N GLY A 245 12.84 -5.76 -5.87
CA GLY A 245 12.18 -5.49 -7.14
C GLY A 245 12.24 -4.03 -7.57
N SER A 246 11.68 -3.75 -8.74
CA SER A 246 11.64 -2.43 -9.34
C SER A 246 10.25 -1.80 -9.22
N LEU A 247 10.13 -0.68 -8.50
CA LEU A 247 8.93 0.17 -8.55
C LEU A 247 9.04 1.10 -9.76
N ILE A 248 8.08 1.02 -10.68
CA ILE A 248 8.03 1.85 -11.87
C ILE A 248 6.82 2.77 -11.78
N LEU A 249 7.03 4.08 -11.80
CA LEU A 249 5.97 5.08 -11.73
C LEU A 249 5.68 5.62 -13.14
N LYS A 250 4.39 5.60 -13.53
CA LYS A 250 3.89 6.05 -14.85
C LYS A 250 2.56 6.78 -14.72
N GLY A 251 2.08 7.34 -15.82
CA GLY A 251 0.82 8.11 -15.85
C GLY A 251 0.95 9.40 -15.04
N LEU A 252 -0.16 9.86 -14.47
CA LEU A 252 -0.22 11.04 -13.59
C LEU A 252 -0.03 10.61 -12.13
N THR A 253 1.15 10.05 -11.84
CA THR A 253 1.48 9.58 -10.49
C THR A 253 2.29 10.65 -9.77
N ILE A 254 1.86 11.02 -8.56
CA ILE A 254 2.59 11.95 -7.70
C ILE A 254 2.84 11.36 -6.31
N ILE A 255 4.07 11.49 -5.82
CA ILE A 255 4.46 11.20 -4.44
C ILE A 255 4.94 12.52 -3.82
N PRO A 256 4.12 13.17 -2.98
CA PRO A 256 4.45 14.47 -2.37
C PRO A 256 5.54 14.40 -1.31
N SER A 257 5.79 13.22 -0.74
CA SER A 257 6.82 13.01 0.27
C SER A 257 7.20 11.54 0.34
N LEU A 258 8.50 11.27 0.33
CA LEU A 258 9.09 9.96 0.61
C LEU A 258 9.60 9.86 2.05
N THR A 259 9.92 10.99 2.67
CA THR A 259 10.46 11.08 4.03
C THR A 259 10.19 12.47 4.65
N GLU A 260 10.07 12.53 5.97
CA GLU A 260 9.84 13.75 6.78
C GLU A 260 10.56 13.66 8.15
N GLY A 261 11.54 12.76 8.30
CA GLY A 261 11.99 12.33 9.63
C GLY A 261 13.25 12.98 10.19
N TYR A 262 13.49 12.74 11.48
CA TYR A 262 14.68 13.19 12.19
C TYR A 262 15.86 12.24 11.98
N CYS A 263 17.05 12.63 12.44
CA CYS A 263 18.25 11.80 12.36
C CYS A 263 18.30 10.65 13.37
N ASP A 264 17.13 10.23 13.86
CA ASP A 264 16.97 9.11 14.78
C ASP A 264 16.83 7.79 14.01
N GLY A 265 17.30 6.71 14.64
CA GLY A 265 17.31 5.36 14.07
C GLY A 265 18.63 5.00 13.38
N ASP A 266 18.80 3.70 13.14
CA ASP A 266 19.95 3.16 12.41
C ASP A 266 19.47 2.04 11.44
N PRO A 267 19.35 2.33 10.14
CA PRO A 267 19.67 3.61 9.49
C PRO A 267 18.71 4.75 9.88
N ASN A 268 19.12 5.99 9.59
CA ASN A 268 18.35 7.21 9.89
C ASN A 268 17.03 7.28 9.08
N SER A 269 16.34 8.41 9.17
CA SER A 269 15.06 8.61 8.49
C SER A 269 15.14 8.91 7.00
N ASP A 270 16.27 8.80 6.31
CA ASP A 270 16.30 8.95 4.86
C ASP A 270 15.34 7.94 4.19
N PHE A 271 14.89 8.26 2.98
CA PHE A 271 14.28 7.27 2.10
C PHE A 271 15.38 6.48 1.39
N TYR A 272 15.57 5.22 1.79
CA TYR A 272 16.55 4.35 1.14
C TYR A 272 15.94 3.60 -0.04
N ILE A 273 16.62 3.62 -1.18
CA ILE A 273 16.39 2.66 -2.26
C ILE A 273 17.40 1.52 -2.02
N PRO A 274 16.97 0.32 -1.58
CA PRO A 274 17.91 -0.73 -1.19
C PRO A 274 18.64 -1.31 -2.41
N ALA A 275 19.75 -2.00 -2.20
CA ALA A 275 20.58 -2.63 -3.25
C ALA A 275 19.77 -3.57 -4.16
N ASN A 276 18.85 -4.34 -3.58
CA ASN A 276 17.96 -5.25 -4.30
C ASN A 276 16.75 -4.55 -4.93
N GLY A 277 16.61 -3.24 -4.72
CA GLY A 277 15.48 -2.44 -5.15
C GLY A 277 15.82 -1.43 -6.23
N ALA A 278 14.80 -1.01 -6.97
CA ALA A 278 14.89 0.14 -7.85
C ALA A 278 13.65 1.04 -7.76
N LEU A 279 13.86 2.34 -7.85
CA LEU A 279 12.83 3.33 -8.12
C LEU A 279 13.04 3.88 -9.53
N ILE A 280 12.05 3.72 -10.40
CA ILE A 280 12.10 4.14 -11.80
C ILE A 280 10.96 5.12 -12.08
N ILE A 281 11.32 6.32 -12.53
CA ILE A 281 10.39 7.37 -12.96
C ILE A 281 10.32 7.30 -14.48
N ASP A 282 9.18 6.83 -15.01
CA ASP A 282 9.02 6.40 -16.41
C ASP A 282 7.79 7.02 -17.11
N GLY A 283 7.42 8.24 -16.72
CA GLY A 283 6.34 8.99 -17.36
C GLY A 283 6.56 10.50 -17.26
N PRO A 284 6.22 11.28 -18.31
CA PRO A 284 6.45 12.73 -18.32
C PRO A 284 5.66 13.48 -17.25
N GLU A 285 4.51 12.93 -16.85
CA GLU A 285 3.62 13.48 -15.83
C GLU A 285 3.86 12.84 -14.44
N VAL A 286 5.00 12.19 -14.22
CA VAL A 286 5.33 11.61 -12.93
C VAL A 286 6.14 12.61 -12.11
N VAL A 287 5.70 12.83 -10.87
CA VAL A 287 6.33 13.75 -9.92
C VAL A 287 6.66 13.02 -8.62
N VAL A 288 7.92 13.06 -8.19
CA VAL A 288 8.36 12.49 -6.91
C VAL A 288 9.10 13.55 -6.11
N LEU A 289 8.72 13.72 -4.85
CA LEU A 289 9.31 14.71 -3.97
C LEU A 289 9.88 13.98 -2.75
N ALA A 290 11.12 14.30 -2.38
CA ALA A 290 11.77 13.71 -1.21
C ALA A 290 10.98 14.07 0.06
N THR A 291 10.67 15.35 0.22
CA THR A 291 9.88 15.96 1.29
C THR A 291 8.79 16.85 0.68
N ALA A 292 7.70 17.05 1.42
CA ALA A 292 6.71 18.07 1.09
C ALA A 292 7.18 19.44 1.62
N ASP A 293 6.88 20.53 0.90
CA ASP A 293 7.22 21.88 1.40
C ASP A 293 6.14 22.40 2.35
N ASP A 294 4.89 22.13 2.00
CA ASP A 294 3.70 22.60 2.71
C ASP A 294 2.54 21.61 2.52
N TYR A 295 1.71 21.46 3.54
CA TYR A 295 0.53 20.59 3.49
C TYR A 295 -0.44 20.93 2.34
N ARG A 296 -0.48 22.19 1.89
CA ARG A 296 -1.31 22.64 0.76
C ARG A 296 -0.88 22.00 -0.55
N GLU A 297 0.41 21.70 -0.72
CA GLU A 297 0.91 20.97 -1.89
C GLU A 297 0.34 19.55 -1.93
N ILE A 298 0.33 18.87 -0.78
CA ILE A 298 -0.28 17.54 -0.63
C ILE A 298 -1.78 17.62 -0.97
N ASN A 299 -2.47 18.64 -0.44
CA ASN A 299 -3.90 18.82 -0.70
C ASN A 299 -4.21 19.00 -2.19
N VAL A 300 -3.39 19.77 -2.90
CA VAL A 300 -3.52 19.96 -4.36
C VAL A 300 -3.20 18.66 -5.12
N ALA A 301 -2.09 18.01 -4.79
CA ALA A 301 -1.65 16.77 -5.42
C ALA A 301 -2.70 15.66 -5.32
N TYR A 302 -3.28 15.50 -4.12
CA TYR A 302 -4.17 14.40 -3.78
C TYR A 302 -5.66 14.75 -3.81
N GLY A 303 -6.01 16.01 -4.08
CA GLY A 303 -7.40 16.48 -4.09
C GLY A 303 -8.09 16.28 -2.74
N VAL A 304 -7.35 16.42 -1.64
CA VAL A 304 -7.85 16.29 -0.27
C VAL A 304 -7.98 17.68 0.35
N SER A 305 -8.81 17.79 1.38
CA SER A 305 -8.98 19.03 2.12
C SER A 305 -8.83 18.75 3.61
N GLY A 306 -7.94 19.50 4.25
CA GLY A 306 -7.73 19.42 5.69
C GLY A 306 -6.27 19.54 6.11
N GLY A 307 -6.08 19.45 7.42
CA GLY A 307 -4.78 19.49 8.06
C GLY A 307 -4.18 20.89 8.25
N SER A 308 -2.91 20.90 8.63
CA SER A 308 -2.01 22.05 8.81
C SER A 308 -0.58 21.53 8.65
N GLY A 309 0.43 22.37 8.39
CA GLY A 309 1.83 21.91 8.23
C GLY A 309 2.26 20.90 9.30
N ASN A 310 2.11 21.27 10.57
CA ASN A 310 2.43 20.39 11.71
C ASN A 310 1.50 19.18 11.85
N SER A 311 0.21 19.33 11.54
CA SER A 311 -0.77 18.23 11.64
C SER A 311 -0.61 17.18 10.55
N ASN A 312 -0.05 17.56 9.40
CA ASN A 312 0.30 16.64 8.32
C ASN A 312 1.70 16.05 8.50
N GLY A 313 2.46 16.50 9.50
CA GLY A 313 3.84 16.08 9.69
C GLY A 313 4.79 16.52 8.60
N VAL A 314 4.51 17.68 7.99
CA VAL A 314 5.39 18.34 7.03
C VAL A 314 6.30 19.26 7.82
N SER A 315 7.57 18.90 7.97
CA SER A 315 8.55 19.70 8.73
C SER A 315 9.90 19.76 8.02
N GLN A 316 10.42 20.98 7.87
CA GLN A 316 11.60 21.33 7.05
C GLN A 316 12.97 20.93 7.64
N TYR A 317 13.02 20.00 8.60
CA TYR A 317 14.27 19.70 9.32
C TYR A 317 14.44 18.20 9.57
N GLY A 318 15.67 17.71 9.42
CA GLY A 318 16.04 16.35 9.81
C GLY A 318 16.83 15.59 8.75
N CYS A 319 16.89 14.27 8.93
CA CYS A 319 17.50 13.35 7.99
C CYS A 319 16.41 12.86 7.03
N SER A 320 16.15 13.66 6.00
CA SER A 320 15.05 13.46 5.05
C SER A 320 15.55 13.34 3.61
N SER A 321 16.71 12.72 3.39
CA SER A 321 17.35 12.61 2.07
C SER A 321 16.87 11.38 1.29
N VAL A 322 17.25 11.29 0.01
CA VAL A 322 17.08 10.07 -0.80
C VAL A 322 18.42 9.33 -0.87
N SER A 323 18.54 8.25 -0.11
CA SER A 323 19.73 7.41 -0.04
C SER A 323 19.68 6.30 -1.09
N ILE A 324 20.64 6.28 -2.01
CA ILE A 324 20.65 5.38 -3.17
C ILE A 324 21.64 4.24 -2.92
N LEU A 325 21.14 3.09 -2.46
CA LEU A 325 21.93 1.86 -2.29
C LEU A 325 21.76 0.90 -3.48
N GLY A 326 20.57 0.89 -4.10
CA GLY A 326 20.26 0.20 -5.36
C GLY A 326 20.18 1.16 -6.53
N LYS A 327 19.06 1.15 -7.25
CA LYS A 327 18.93 1.95 -8.49
C LYS A 327 17.87 3.03 -8.41
N LEU A 328 18.26 4.28 -8.59
CA LEU A 328 17.36 5.38 -8.94
C LEU A 328 17.50 5.69 -10.44
N GLN A 329 16.42 5.57 -11.20
CA GLN A 329 16.43 5.81 -12.64
C GLN A 329 15.32 6.77 -13.06
N ILE A 330 15.68 7.81 -13.81
CA ILE A 330 14.75 8.75 -14.43
C ILE A 330 14.84 8.58 -15.93
N ASN A 331 13.80 7.98 -16.51
CA ASN A 331 13.60 7.92 -17.95
C ASN A 331 12.80 9.13 -18.43
N ASN A 332 11.81 9.56 -17.65
CA ASN A 332 10.95 10.70 -17.92
C ASN A 332 10.27 11.17 -16.62
N GLY A 333 9.85 12.44 -16.55
CA GLY A 333 9.22 13.02 -15.36
C GLY A 333 10.18 13.81 -14.48
N PHE A 334 9.80 14.00 -13.22
CA PHE A 334 10.48 14.90 -12.30
C PHE A 334 10.68 14.27 -10.91
N ILE A 335 11.88 14.46 -10.35
CA ILE A 335 12.18 14.22 -8.93
C ILE A 335 12.81 15.46 -8.32
N SER A 336 12.35 15.86 -7.13
CA SER A 336 12.92 16.95 -6.35
C SER A 336 13.40 16.49 -4.99
N THR A 337 14.54 17.04 -4.58
CA THR A 337 15.13 16.90 -3.25
C THR A 337 15.21 18.25 -2.52
N ARG A 338 14.36 19.21 -2.89
CA ARG A 338 14.20 20.46 -2.12
C ARG A 338 13.85 20.15 -0.66
N GLU A 339 14.25 21.02 0.26
CA GLU A 339 14.04 20.86 1.71
C GLU A 339 14.55 19.51 2.29
N SER A 340 15.48 18.86 1.60
CA SER A 340 16.11 17.60 2.02
C SER A 340 17.64 17.65 1.91
N GLY A 341 18.31 16.63 2.46
CA GLY A 341 19.77 16.46 2.31
C GLY A 341 20.24 16.08 0.90
N GLY A 342 19.33 15.97 -0.08
CA GLY A 342 19.67 15.67 -1.47
C GLY A 342 19.66 14.19 -1.81
N PHE A 343 20.38 13.85 -2.88
CA PHE A 343 20.69 12.46 -3.22
C PHE A 343 21.99 12.04 -2.53
N ILE A 344 21.94 10.95 -1.76
CA ILE A 344 23.09 10.44 -1.02
C ILE A 344 23.50 9.08 -1.61
N THR A 345 24.78 8.94 -1.89
CA THR A 345 25.40 7.64 -2.19
C THR A 345 26.30 7.24 -1.03
N TRP A 346 26.45 5.93 -0.85
CA TRP A 346 27.19 5.37 0.27
C TRP A 346 28.34 4.50 -0.21
N ASN A 347 29.49 4.56 0.45
CA ASN A 347 30.67 3.78 0.07
C ASN A 347 30.51 2.26 0.28
N TYR A 348 29.55 1.84 1.11
CA TYR A 348 29.26 0.43 1.39
C TYR A 348 28.24 -0.20 0.43
N ALA A 349 27.68 0.56 -0.52
CA ALA A 349 26.71 0.07 -1.49
C ALA A 349 27.02 0.57 -2.90
N SER A 350 26.73 -0.24 -3.91
CA SER A 350 26.99 0.11 -5.32
C SER A 350 25.78 0.79 -5.96
N GLY A 351 25.31 1.87 -5.34
CA GLY A 351 24.15 2.63 -5.80
C GLY A 351 24.33 3.17 -7.23
N GLN A 352 23.25 3.15 -8.00
CA GLN A 352 23.20 3.65 -9.38
C GLN A 352 22.21 4.79 -9.49
N PHE A 353 22.68 5.93 -10.01
CA PHE A 353 21.83 7.05 -10.39
C PHE A 353 21.88 7.23 -11.91
N ILE A 354 20.75 7.02 -12.58
CA ILE A 354 20.67 6.99 -14.04
C ILE A 354 19.65 8.02 -14.52
N ILE A 355 20.08 8.91 -15.41
CA ILE A 355 19.20 9.83 -16.12
C ILE A 355 19.29 9.50 -17.61
N LYS A 356 18.20 9.00 -18.20
CA LYS A 356 18.13 8.75 -19.65
C LYS A 356 17.51 9.99 -20.29
N ARG A 357 18.28 10.71 -21.11
CA ARG A 357 17.89 12.03 -21.61
C ARG A 357 16.97 11.96 -22.83
N TRP A 358 16.01 12.87 -22.83
CA TRP A 358 15.30 13.43 -23.97
C TRP A 358 16.27 13.99 -25.03
N TYR A 359 15.91 13.86 -26.31
CA TYR A 359 16.66 14.41 -27.45
C TYR A 359 16.90 15.92 -27.31
N CYS A 360 18.13 16.36 -27.58
CA CYS A 360 18.48 17.78 -27.76
C CYS A 360 17.79 18.39 -28.97
#